data_AF-G7GIE9-F1
#
_entry.id   AF-G7GIE9-F1
#
_cell.length_a   1.000
_cell.length_b   1.000
_cell.length_c   1.000
_cell.angle_alpha   90.00
_cell.angle_beta   90.00
_cell.angle_gamma   90.00
#
_symmetry.space_group_name_H-M   'P 1'
#
loop_
_entity.id
_entity.type
_entity.pdbx_description
1 polymer ?
#
loop_
_entity_poly.entity_id
_entity_poly.type
_entity_poly.pdbx_seq_one_letter_code
_entity_poly.pdbx_strand_id
1 'polypeptide(L)'
;MKYIQKISAKLDFLNHEVNIDLKGRNLILTGKNGVGKTRFLNQLNSVALNKLIHEIPQLPQHHYSCKEQIINIISSEIQKLSTNLIFQKNLEN
;
A
#
# COMPACT_ATOMS: atom_id res chain seq x y z
N MET A 1 -2.88 -7.06 22.11
CA MET A 1 -1.95 -6.41 21.15
C MET A 1 -1.29 -7.47 20.29
N LYS A 2 -1.10 -7.23 18.99
CA LYS A 2 -0.35 -8.14 18.10
C LYS A 2 1.15 -7.85 18.24
N TYR A 3 1.96 -8.90 18.35
CA TYR A 3 3.42 -8.81 18.43
C TYR A 3 4.07 -9.76 17.44
N ILE A 4 5.28 -9.43 16.98
CA ILE A 4 6.05 -10.31 16.11
C ILE A 4 6.53 -11.52 16.92
N GLN A 5 6.15 -12.72 16.49
CA GLN A 5 6.52 -13.98 17.17
C GLN A 5 7.81 -14.57 16.61
N LYS A 6 7.97 -14.56 15.29
CA LYS A 6 9.12 -15.13 14.58
C LYS A 6 9.45 -14.30 13.35
N ILE A 7 10.73 -14.18 13.06
CA ILE A 7 11.25 -13.64 11.80
C ILE A 7 11.99 -14.77 11.08
N SER A 8 11.55 -15.06 9.85
CA SER A 8 12.26 -15.95 8.92
C SER A 8 12.53 -15.15 7.66
N ALA A 9 13.81 -14.95 7.34
CA ALA A 9 14.23 -14.10 6.25
C ALA A 9 15.38 -14.72 5.47
N LYS A 10 15.27 -14.71 4.14
CA LYS A 10 16.38 -14.95 3.22
C LYS A 10 16.95 -13.60 2.83
N LEU A 11 18.11 -13.27 3.37
CA LEU A 11 18.79 -12.00 3.09
C LEU A 11 19.69 -12.20 1.88
N ASP A 12 19.58 -11.32 0.90
CA ASP A 12 20.34 -11.33 -0.35
C ASP A 12 21.85 -11.14 -0.16
N PHE A 13 22.27 -10.65 1.00
CA PHE A 13 23.67 -10.48 1.39
C PHE A 13 24.17 -11.57 2.38
N LEU A 14 23.35 -12.58 2.68
CA LEU A 14 23.75 -13.73 3.49
C LEU A 14 23.58 -15.02 2.69
N ASN A 15 24.52 -15.93 2.88
CA ASN A 15 24.46 -17.25 2.24
C ASN A 15 23.59 -18.25 3.03
N HIS A 16 22.94 -17.79 4.10
CA HIS A 16 22.11 -18.61 4.98
C HIS A 16 20.82 -17.87 5.36
N GLU A 17 19.82 -18.64 5.75
CA GLU A 17 18.57 -18.10 6.24
C GLU A 17 18.71 -17.59 7.67
N VAL A 18 18.07 -16.46 7.95
CA VAL A 18 17.97 -15.89 9.29
C VAL A 18 16.65 -16.32 9.89
N ASN A 19 16.74 -17.06 10.99
CA ASN A 19 15.58 -17.51 11.76
C ASN A 19 15.71 -16.99 13.20
N ILE A 20 14.86 -16.03 13.58
CA ILE A 20 14.87 -15.38 14.90
C ILE A 20 13.53 -15.63 15.57
N ASP A 21 13.57 -16.31 16.71
CA ASP A 21 12.40 -16.56 17.56
C ASP A 21 12.26 -15.46 18.62
N LEU A 22 11.33 -14.53 18.40
CA LEU A 22 11.14 -13.35 19.26
C LEU A 22 10.26 -13.67 20.47
N LYS A 23 9.24 -14.52 20.31
CA LYS A 23 8.23 -14.79 21.34
C LYS A 23 7.62 -13.51 21.93
N GLY A 24 7.41 -12.49 21.08
CA GLY A 24 6.90 -11.18 21.49
C GLY A 24 7.91 -10.27 22.21
N ARG A 25 9.20 -10.62 22.27
CA ARG A 25 10.25 -9.80 22.90
C ARG A 25 10.88 -8.80 21.93
N ASN A 26 11.65 -7.86 22.49
CA ASN A 26 12.39 -6.87 21.73
C ASN A 26 13.57 -7.51 20.98
N LEU A 27 13.75 -7.12 19.71
CA LEU A 27 14.91 -7.45 18.91
C LEU A 27 15.98 -6.37 19.04
N ILE A 28 17.21 -6.75 19.39
CA ILE A 28 18.35 -5.84 19.42
C ILE A 28 19.27 -6.15 18.24
N LEU A 29 19.55 -5.14 17.40
CA LEU A 29 20.43 -5.26 16.24
C LEU A 29 21.78 -4.58 16.53
N THR A 30 22.85 -5.36 16.66
CA THR A 30 24.20 -4.86 16.95
C THR A 30 25.21 -5.29 15.89
N GLY A 31 26.29 -4.52 15.73
CA GLY A 31 27.39 -4.85 14.81
C GLY A 31 28.07 -3.60 14.25
N LYS A 32 29.18 -3.79 13.54
CA LYS A 32 29.95 -2.69 12.91
C LYS A 32 29.11 -1.90 11.89
N ASN A 33 29.60 -0.76 11.45
CA ASN A 33 28.99 -0.01 10.35
C ASN A 33 29.07 -0.83 9.05
N GLY A 34 28.08 -0.68 8.16
CA GLY A 34 28.05 -1.39 6.87
C GLY A 34 27.63 -2.87 6.92
N VAL A 35 27.49 -3.50 8.09
CA VAL A 35 27.14 -4.94 8.20
C VAL A 35 25.68 -5.29 7.84
N GLY A 36 24.90 -4.33 7.35
CA GLY A 36 23.54 -4.59 6.87
C GLY A 36 22.40 -4.42 7.88
N LYS A 37 22.65 -3.86 9.09
CA LYS A 37 21.60 -3.63 10.10
C LYS A 37 20.39 -2.84 9.56
N THR A 38 20.65 -1.70 8.92
CA THR A 38 19.61 -0.85 8.31
C THR A 38 18.90 -1.56 7.16
N ARG A 39 19.64 -2.33 6.35
CA ARG A 39 19.08 -3.07 5.22
C ARG A 39 18.12 -4.17 5.70
N PHE A 40 18.50 -4.93 6.72
CA PHE A 40 17.65 -5.91 7.38
C PHE A 40 16.36 -5.26 7.94
N LEU A 41 16.50 -4.13 8.65
CA LEU A 41 15.35 -3.42 9.21
C LEU A 41 14.38 -2.93 8.13
N ASN A 42 14.90 -2.43 7.00
CA ASN A 42 14.06 -1.99 5.87
C ASN A 42 13.28 -3.15 5.26
N GLN A 43 13.92 -4.31 5.06
CA GLN A 43 13.23 -5.51 4.56
C GLN A 43 12.15 -5.99 5.53
N LEU A 44 12.45 -6.01 6.85
CA LEU A 44 11.47 -6.36 7.87
C LEU A 44 10.27 -5.39 7.87
N ASN A 45 10.53 -4.09 7.75
CA ASN A 45 9.50 -3.07 7.69
C ASN A 45 8.59 -3.24 6.46
N SER A 46 9.16 -3.46 5.28
CA SER A 46 8.38 -3.71 4.06
C SER A 46 7.44 -4.92 4.19
N VAL A 47 7.92 -6.01 4.78
CA VAL A 47 7.09 -7.21 5.02
C VAL A 47 5.98 -6.93 6.03
N ALA A 48 6.29 -6.22 7.12
CA ALA A 48 5.30 -5.85 8.13
C ALA A 48 4.21 -4.94 7.54
N LEU A 49 4.60 -3.93 6.76
CA LEU A 49 3.66 -3.02 6.08
C LEU A 49 2.76 -3.76 5.09
N ASN A 50 3.31 -4.65 4.26
CA ASN A 50 2.52 -5.44 3.33
C ASN A 50 1.49 -6.30 4.06
N LYS A 51 1.87 -6.95 5.17
CA LYS A 51 0.93 -7.72 5.99
C LYS A 51 -0.17 -6.84 6.57
N LEU A 52 0.18 -5.65 7.08
CA LEU A 52 -0.81 -4.71 7.61
C LEU A 52 -1.77 -4.23 6.52
N ILE A 53 -1.28 -3.90 5.32
CA ILE A 53 -2.10 -3.48 4.18
C ILE A 53 -3.06 -4.59 3.76
N HIS A 54 -2.60 -5.85 3.71
CA HIS A 54 -3.46 -6.99 3.40
C HIS A 54 -4.44 -7.36 4.52
N GLU A 55 -4.16 -6.96 5.76
CA GLU A 55 -5.07 -7.09 6.91
C GLU A 55 -6.09 -5.94 7.01
N ILE A 56 -5.86 -4.79 6.35
CA ILE A 56 -6.93 -3.80 6.18
C ILE A 56 -8.04 -4.54 5.43
N PRO A 57 -9.27 -4.61 5.98
CA PRO A 57 -10.36 -5.28 5.31
C PRO A 57 -10.40 -4.70 3.91
N GLN A 58 -10.22 -5.56 2.89
CA GLN A 58 -10.44 -5.16 1.51
C GLN A 58 -11.83 -4.55 1.52
N LEU A 59 -11.92 -3.22 1.48
CA LEU A 59 -13.19 -2.50 1.49
C LEU A 59 -14.01 -3.20 0.41
N PRO A 60 -15.03 -3.97 0.78
CA PRO A 60 -15.64 -4.89 -0.16
C PRO A 60 -16.05 -4.09 -1.40
N GLN A 61 -15.83 -4.64 -2.60
CA GLN A 61 -15.89 -3.92 -3.88
C GLN A 61 -17.16 -3.04 -4.04
N HIS A 62 -18.24 -3.33 -3.31
CA HIS A 62 -19.43 -2.49 -3.20
C HIS A 62 -19.22 -1.09 -2.60
N HIS A 63 -18.18 -0.84 -1.80
CA HIS A 63 -17.83 0.52 -1.36
C HIS A 63 -17.14 1.31 -2.47
N TYR A 64 -16.45 0.63 -3.39
CA TYR A 64 -15.91 1.25 -4.59
C TYR A 64 -17.01 1.54 -5.60
N SER A 65 -18.08 0.74 -5.68
CA SER A 65 -19.17 0.99 -6.64
C SER A 65 -19.82 2.36 -6.42
N CYS A 66 -19.98 2.80 -5.17
CA CYS A 66 -20.51 4.14 -4.87
C CYS A 66 -19.55 5.24 -5.36
N LYS A 67 -18.24 5.09 -5.12
CA LYS A 67 -17.23 6.03 -5.61
C LYS A 67 -17.19 6.09 -7.14
N GLU A 68 -17.20 4.93 -7.80
CA GLU A 68 -17.23 4.81 -9.27
C GLU A 68 -18.52 5.39 -9.86
N GLN A 69 -19.67 5.15 -9.22
CA GLN A 69 -20.95 5.73 -9.62
C GLN A 69 -20.93 7.26 -9.55
N ILE A 70 -20.41 7.83 -8.46
CA ILE A 70 -20.28 9.29 -8.30
C ILE A 70 -19.36 9.87 -9.38
N ILE A 71 -18.21 9.23 -9.64
CA ILE A 71 -17.28 9.64 -10.70
C ILE A 71 -17.99 9.63 -12.05
N ASN A 72 -18.68 8.54 -12.39
CA ASN A 72 -19.39 8.40 -13.66
C ASN A 72 -20.50 9.44 -13.83
N ILE A 73 -21.26 9.73 -12.78
CA ILE A 73 -22.30 10.78 -12.78
C ILE A 73 -21.66 12.13 -13.09
N ILE A 74 -20.61 12.51 -12.35
CA ILE A 74 -19.91 13.79 -12.53
C ILE A 74 -19.33 13.90 -13.95
N SER A 75 -18.67 12.84 -14.44
CA SER A 75 -18.11 12.82 -15.79
C SER A 75 -19.17 12.99 -16.86
N SER A 76 -20.33 12.34 -16.71
CA SER A 76 -21.45 12.47 -17.66
C SER A 76 -22.02 13.89 -17.70
N GLU A 77 -22.09 14.54 -16.54
CA GLU A 77 -22.67 15.88 -16.43
C GLU A 77 -21.73 16.95 -17.00
N ILE A 78 -20.42 16.80 -16.77
CA ILE A 78 -19.39 17.65 -17.40
C ILE A 78 -19.44 17.52 -18.92
N GLN A 79 -19.59 16.31 -19.45
CA GLN A 79 -19.69 16.10 -20.91
C GLN A 79 -20.92 16.80 -21.50
N LYS A 80 -22.09 16.71 -20.87
CA LYS A 80 -23.31 17.41 -21.31
C LYS A 80 -23.15 18.93 -21.28
N LEU A 81 -22.53 19.47 -20.24
CA LEU A 81 -22.23 20.90 -20.15
C LEU A 81 -21.31 21.35 -21.29
N SER A 82 -20.25 20.57 -21.57
CA SER A 82 -19.31 20.89 -22.65
C SER A 82 -19.97 20.85 -24.03
N THR A 83 -20.89 19.91 -24.29
CA THR A 83 -21.60 19.83 -25.57
C THR A 83 -22.59 20.98 -25.73
N ASN A 84 -23.35 21.31 -24.68
CA ASN A 84 -24.29 22.44 -24.73
C ASN A 84 -23.60 23.78 -24.99
N LEU A 85 -22.43 24.02 -24.39
CA LEU A 85 -21.61 25.20 -24.66
C LEU A 85 -21.12 25.28 -26.12
N ILE A 86 -20.73 24.14 -26.70
CA ILE A 86 -20.34 24.06 -28.12
C ILE A 86 -21.55 24.32 -29.03
N PHE A 87 -22.71 23.76 -28.72
CA PHE A 87 -23.94 24.00 -29.50
C PHE A 87 -24.39 25.46 -29.45
N GLN A 88 -24.35 26.12 -28.28
CA GLN A 88 -24.67 27.54 -28.16
C GLN A 88 -23.72 28.42 -28.97
N LYS A 89 -22.41 28.14 -28.94
CA LYS A 89 -21.42 28.90 -29.72
C LYS A 89 -21.58 28.76 -31.23
N ASN A 90 -22.16 27.64 -31.71
CA ASN A 90 -22.45 27.41 -33.12
C ASN A 90 -23.81 27.98 -33.58
N LEU A 91 -24.66 28.41 -32.65
CA LEU A 91 -25.94 29.08 -32.94
C LEU A 91 -25.83 30.62 -32.94
N GLU A 92 -24.75 31.16 -32.36
CA GLU A 92 -24.46 32.61 -32.31
C GLU A 92 -23.58 33.12 -33.47
N ASN A 93 -23.27 32.28 -34.47
CA ASN A 93 -22.55 32.65 -35.71
C ASN A 93 -23.47 32.64 -36.93
#